data_AF-A0A7V5Q1A0-F1
#
_entry.id   AF-A0A7V5Q1A0-F1
#
_cell.length_a   1.000
_cell.length_b   1.000
_cell.length_c   1.000
_cell.angle_alpha   90.00
_cell.angle_beta   90.00
_cell.angle_gamma   90.00
#
_symmetry.space_group_name_H-M   'P 1'
#
loop_
_entity.id
_entity.type
_entity.pdbx_description
1 polymer ?
#
loop_
_entity_poly.entity_id
_entity_poly.type
_entity_poly.pdbx_seq_one_letter_code
_entity_poly.pdbx_strand_id
1 'polypeptide(L)'
;MSTASYPHLVIDDEGVARIGRTRYKVVHLAAEHFHHGWSAEELLRQHTDLKPEEVYAALAYFYDHYEEFVAQMAKETDSAAALRSPTSLSRDELLERRKKAS
;
A
#
# COMPACT_ATOMS: atom_id res chain seq x y z
N MET A 1 -21.06 18.09 -13.63
CA MET A 1 -19.96 17.24 -13.15
C MET A 1 -20.59 15.92 -12.73
N SER A 2 -20.28 14.81 -13.42
CA SER A 2 -20.76 13.50 -12.98
C SER A 2 -19.93 13.07 -11.78
N THR A 3 -20.56 12.93 -10.62
CA THR A 3 -19.93 12.29 -9.47
C THR A 3 -19.86 10.80 -9.75
N ALA A 4 -18.65 10.28 -9.99
CA ALA A 4 -18.44 8.84 -10.06
C ALA A 4 -18.81 8.23 -8.70
N SER A 5 -19.62 7.17 -8.73
CA SER A 5 -20.01 6.42 -7.53
C SER A 5 -19.38 5.03 -7.63
N TYR A 6 -18.76 4.59 -6.54
CA TYR A 6 -18.10 3.29 -6.45
C TYR A 6 -18.85 2.43 -5.42
N PRO A 7 -19.84 1.61 -5.82
CA PRO A 7 -20.71 0.89 -4.88
C PRO A 7 -19.98 -0.08 -3.95
N HIS A 8 -18.77 -0.48 -4.32
CA HIS A 8 -17.93 -1.43 -3.59
C HIS A 8 -16.87 -0.75 -2.72
N LEU A 9 -16.84 0.59 -2.68
CA LEU A 9 -15.89 1.33 -1.87
C LEU A 9 -16.60 2.13 -0.78
N VAL A 10 -15.94 2.26 0.36
CA VAL A 10 -16.37 3.09 1.48
C VAL A 10 -15.24 4.05 1.79
N ILE A 11 -15.53 5.35 1.73
CA ILE A 11 -14.60 6.39 2.17
C ILE A 11 -14.90 6.65 3.64
N ASP A 12 -13.90 6.53 4.51
CA ASP A 12 -14.05 6.87 5.93
C ASP A 12 -13.92 8.38 6.17
N ASP A 13 -14.17 8.82 7.42
CA ASP A 13 -14.14 10.23 7.81
C ASP A 13 -12.76 10.89 7.63
N GLU A 14 -11.72 10.08 7.48
CA GLU A 14 -10.33 10.49 7.24
C GLU A 14 -10.01 10.60 5.74
N GLY A 15 -10.97 10.30 4.86
CA GLY A 15 -10.81 10.31 3.41
C GLY A 15 -10.17 9.04 2.84
N VAL A 16 -9.99 8.00 3.64
CA VAL A 16 -9.33 6.76 3.19
C VAL A 16 -10.35 5.86 2.51
N ALA A 17 -10.08 5.56 1.24
CA ALA A 17 -10.89 4.62 0.47
C ALA A 17 -10.63 3.17 0.90
N ARG A 18 -11.68 2.47 1.31
CA ARG A 18 -11.68 1.06 1.72
C ARG A 18 -12.56 0.21 0.83
N ILE A 19 -12.22 -1.06 0.69
CA ILE A 19 -12.95 -2.00 -0.14
C ILE A 19 -14.07 -2.63 0.70
N GLY A 20 -15.32 -2.27 0.39
CA GLY A 20 -16.53 -2.82 1.00
C GLY A 20 -16.48 -2.84 2.54
N ARG A 21 -16.69 -4.03 3.11
CA ARG A 21 -16.56 -4.30 4.56
C ARG A 21 -15.24 -4.98 4.92
N THR A 22 -14.28 -4.96 4.01
CA THR A 22 -12.99 -5.64 4.20
C THR A 22 -12.01 -4.74 4.95
N ARG A 23 -10.91 -5.34 5.39
CA ARG A 23 -9.79 -4.59 5.97
C ARG A 23 -8.94 -3.87 4.91
N TYR A 24 -9.12 -4.18 3.63
CA TYR A 24 -8.28 -3.67 2.56
C TYR A 24 -8.59 -2.21 2.25
N LYS A 25 -7.52 -1.42 2.12
CA LYS A 25 -7.56 -0.07 1.59
C LYS A 25 -7.30 -0.12 0.09
N VAL A 26 -7.89 0.80 -0.66
CA VAL A 26 -7.64 0.93 -2.10
C VAL A 26 -6.15 1.16 -2.38
N VAL A 27 -5.46 1.91 -1.50
CA VAL A 27 -4.02 2.19 -1.67
C VAL A 27 -3.15 0.94 -1.64
N HIS A 28 -3.56 -0.11 -0.93
CA HIS A 28 -2.81 -1.37 -0.92
C HIS A 28 -2.85 -2.06 -2.29
N LEU A 29 -4.05 -2.21 -2.88
CA LEU A 29 -4.20 -2.81 -4.21
C LEU A 29 -3.58 -1.93 -5.30
N ALA A 30 -3.71 -0.60 -5.16
CA ALA A 30 -3.07 0.36 -6.06
C ALA A 30 -1.55 0.22 -6.03
N ALA A 31 -0.94 0.07 -4.85
CA ALA A 31 0.50 -0.12 -4.70
C ALA A 31 0.97 -1.44 -5.29
N GLU A 32 0.25 -2.54 -5.08
CA GLU A 32 0.60 -3.83 -5.68
C GLU A 32 0.49 -3.79 -7.21
N HIS A 33 -0.56 -3.16 -7.73
CA HIS A 33 -0.71 -2.93 -9.17
C HIS A 33 0.41 -2.05 -9.73
N PHE A 34 0.67 -0.90 -9.10
CA PHE A 34 1.59 0.12 -9.59
C PHE A 34 3.06 -0.28 -9.47
N HIS A 35 3.46 -0.87 -8.35
CA HIS A 35 4.86 -1.24 -8.09
C HIS A 35 5.24 -2.63 -8.59
N HIS A 36 4.30 -3.60 -8.53
CA HIS A 36 4.57 -4.98 -8.93
C HIS A 36 3.98 -5.34 -10.30
N GLY A 37 3.20 -4.46 -10.92
CA GLY A 37 2.59 -4.70 -12.23
C GLY A 37 1.49 -5.76 -12.20
N TRP A 38 0.91 -6.05 -11.04
CA TRP A 38 -0.11 -7.09 -10.89
C TRP A 38 -1.39 -6.70 -11.63
N SER A 39 -1.89 -7.57 -12.50
CA SER A 39 -3.20 -7.36 -13.13
C SER A 39 -4.34 -7.54 -12.11
N ALA A 40 -5.56 -7.14 -12.47
CA ALA A 40 -6.74 -7.38 -11.64
C ALA A 40 -6.92 -8.88 -11.31
N GLU A 41 -6.62 -9.74 -12.28
CA GLU A 41 -6.68 -11.20 -12.13
C GLU A 41 -5.58 -11.73 -11.21
N GLU A 42 -4.39 -11.11 -11.20
CA GLU A 42 -3.35 -11.44 -10.24
C GLU A 42 -3.73 -11.00 -8.83
N LEU A 43 -4.28 -9.79 -8.66
CA LEU A 43 -4.81 -9.32 -7.38
C LEU A 43 -5.87 -10.27 -6.82
N LEU A 44 -6.78 -10.78 -7.66
CA LEU A 44 -7.79 -11.76 -7.27
C LEU A 44 -7.19 -13.12 -6.87
N ARG A 45 -6.07 -13.53 -7.51
CA ARG A 45 -5.36 -14.76 -7.13
C ARG A 45 -4.66 -14.63 -5.78
N GLN A 46 -4.11 -13.45 -5.48
CA GLN A 46 -3.34 -13.20 -4.27
C GLN A 46 -4.25 -12.86 -3.06
N HIS A 47 -5.38 -12.19 -3.30
CA HIS A 47 -6.36 -11.80 -2.29
C HIS A 47 -7.66 -12.58 -2.48
N THR A 48 -7.63 -13.87 -2.14
CA THR A 48 -8.76 -14.81 -2.34
C THR A 48 -10.04 -14.44 -1.56
N ASP A 49 -9.95 -13.52 -0.60
CA ASP A 49 -11.09 -12.97 0.16
C ASP A 49 -11.76 -11.77 -0.54
N LEU A 50 -11.18 -11.24 -1.62
CA LEU A 50 -11.77 -10.17 -2.44
C LEU A 50 -12.57 -10.73 -3.61
N LYS A 51 -13.63 -10.01 -3.96
CA LYS A 51 -14.45 -10.32 -5.14
C LYS A 51 -13.98 -9.54 -6.38
N PRO A 52 -14.27 -10.02 -7.60
CA PRO A 52 -13.93 -9.30 -8.82
C PRO A 52 -14.45 -7.85 -8.82
N GLU A 53 -15.72 -7.64 -8.49
CA GLU A 53 -16.34 -6.31 -8.46
C GLU A 53 -15.65 -5.33 -7.50
N GLU A 54 -15.07 -5.83 -6.42
CA GLU A 54 -14.33 -5.06 -5.43
C GLU A 54 -12.95 -4.64 -5.95
N VAL A 55 -12.22 -5.58 -6.58
CA VAL A 55 -10.90 -5.31 -7.18
C VAL A 55 -11.01 -4.33 -8.32
N TYR A 56 -11.96 -4.54 -9.25
CA TYR A 56 -12.13 -3.62 -10.38
C TYR A 56 -12.61 -2.23 -9.92
N ALA A 57 -13.48 -2.14 -8.91
CA ALA A 57 -13.87 -0.84 -8.35
C ALA A 57 -12.67 -0.11 -7.71
N ALA A 58 -11.81 -0.83 -6.99
CA ALA A 58 -10.60 -0.26 -6.40
C ALA A 58 -9.63 0.27 -7.46
N LEU A 59 -9.41 -0.48 -8.54
CA LEU A 59 -8.56 -0.03 -9.65
C LEU A 59 -9.16 1.16 -10.41
N ALA A 60 -10.48 1.18 -10.63
CA ALA A 60 -11.15 2.33 -11.23
C ALA A 60 -10.95 3.59 -10.36
N TYR A 61 -11.19 3.48 -9.04
CA TYR A 61 -10.96 4.57 -8.11
C TYR A 61 -9.51 5.06 -8.10
N PHE A 62 -8.55 4.12 -8.12
CA PHE A 62 -7.13 4.45 -8.21
C PHE A 62 -6.83 5.30 -9.44
N TYR A 63 -7.32 4.92 -10.63
CA TYR A 63 -7.06 5.70 -11.85
C TYR A 63 -7.75 7.06 -11.87
N ASP A 64 -8.94 7.16 -11.27
CA ASP A 64 -9.62 8.45 -11.13
C ASP A 64 -8.92 9.40 -10.13
N HIS A 65 -8.06 8.86 -9.25
CA HIS A 65 -7.29 9.59 -8.23
C HIS A 65 -5.77 9.38 -8.40
N TYR A 66 -5.32 9.07 -9.62
CA TYR A 66 -3.99 8.52 -9.87
C TYR A 66 -2.84 9.37 -9.30
N GLU A 67 -2.89 10.68 -9.52
CA GLU A 67 -1.84 11.59 -9.04
C GLU A 67 -1.71 11.61 -7.51
N GLU A 68 -2.84 11.55 -6.79
CA GLU A 68 -2.87 11.53 -5.34
C GLU A 68 -2.24 10.25 -4.80
N PHE A 69 -2.63 9.10 -5.35
CA PHE A 69 -2.09 7.81 -4.94
C PHE A 69 -0.61 7.69 -5.27
N VAL A 70 -0.18 8.08 -6.47
CA VAL A 70 1.25 8.04 -6.85
C VAL A 70 2.07 8.95 -5.94
N ALA A 71 1.59 10.15 -5.63
CA ALA A 71 2.25 11.05 -4.70
C ALA A 71 2.33 10.47 -3.29
N GLN A 72 1.28 9.80 -2.81
CA GLN A 72 1.29 9.11 -1.51
C GLN A 72 2.33 7.98 -1.51
N MET A 73 2.31 7.10 -2.51
CA MET A 73 3.22 5.95 -2.61
C MET A 73 4.69 6.38 -2.74
N ALA A 74 4.96 7.47 -3.47
CA ALA A 74 6.30 8.05 -3.55
C ALA A 74 6.80 8.57 -2.19
N LYS A 75 5.95 9.29 -1.44
CA LYS A 75 6.30 9.77 -0.08
C LYS A 75 6.61 8.64 0.88
N GLU A 76 5.87 7.53 0.80
CA GLU A 76 6.10 6.34 1.63
C GLU A 76 7.44 5.69 1.29
N THR A 77 7.79 5.61 0.00
CA THR A 77 9.09 5.10 -0.48
C THR A 77 10.26 5.96 -0.01
N ASP A 78 10.13 7.29 -0.13
CA ASP A 78 11.17 8.24 0.30
C ASP A 78 11.37 8.21 1.82
N SER A 79 10.29 8.09 2.58
CA SER A 79 10.34 7.96 4.04
C SER A 79 11.05 6.66 4.46
N ALA A 80 10.75 5.55 3.78
CA ALA A 80 11.44 4.27 4.00
C ALA A 80 12.91 4.31 3.56
N ALA A 81 13.29 5.16 2.60
CA ALA A 81 14.68 5.39 2.22
C ALA A 81 15.41 6.28 3.26
N ALA A 82 14.76 7.31 3.80
CA ALA A 82 15.33 8.18 4.83
C ALA A 82 15.58 7.43 6.16
N LEU A 83 14.68 6.50 6.52
CA LEU A 83 14.86 5.58 7.65
C LEU A 83 15.95 4.52 7.40
N ARG A 84 16.32 4.25 6.14
CA ARG A 84 17.51 3.50 5.75
C ARG A 84 18.79 4.35 5.83
N SER A 85 18.89 5.20 6.84
CA SER A 85 20.17 5.75 7.27
C SER A 85 21.03 4.61 7.84
N PRO A 86 22.34 4.52 7.54
CA PRO A 86 23.23 3.49 8.06
C PRO A 86 23.50 3.76 9.54
N THR A 87 22.55 3.42 10.40
CA THR A 87 22.76 3.35 11.85
C THR A 87 22.19 2.06 12.39
N SER A 88 22.36 0.97 11.65
CA SER A 88 22.48 -0.34 12.26
C SER A 88 23.95 -0.52 12.61
N LEU A 89 24.25 -0.59 13.90
CA LEU A 89 25.56 -1.06 14.37
C LEU A 89 25.87 -2.36 13.63
N SER A 90 27.05 -2.44 13.05
CA SER A 90 27.48 -3.64 12.35
C SER A 90 27.43 -4.85 13.31
N ARG A 91 27.27 -6.06 12.75
CA ARG A 91 27.32 -7.30 13.51
C ARG A 91 28.57 -7.36 14.41
N ASP A 92 29.69 -6.83 13.94
CA ASP A 92 30.96 -6.80 14.66
C ASP A 92 30.91 -5.88 15.88
N GLU A 93 30.28 -4.71 15.77
CA GLU A 93 30.07 -3.80 16.91
C GLU A 93 29.16 -4.40 17.98
N LEU A 94 28.15 -5.19 17.58
CA LEU A 94 27.27 -5.90 18.52
C LEU A 94 28.02 -7.01 19.27
N LEU A 95 28.92 -7.72 18.59
CA LEU A 95 29.74 -8.78 19.18
C LEU A 95 30.78 -8.21 20.17
N GLU A 96 31.39 -7.06 19.85
CA GLU A 96 32.33 -6.40 20.76
C GLU A 96 31.66 -5.85 22.01
N ARG A 97 30.43 -5.33 21.91
CA ARG A 97 29.65 -4.94 23.09
C ARG A 97 29.31 -6.14 23.98
N ARG A 98 28.97 -7.29 23.39
CA ARG A 98 28.70 -8.51 24.15
C ARG A 98 29.93 -9.04 24.88
N LYS A 99 31.12 -8.93 24.29
CA LYS A 99 32.39 -9.31 24.94
C LYS A 99 32.77 -8.35 26.08
N LYS A 100 32.52 -7.05 25.95
CA LYS A 100 32.79 -6.06 27.00
C LYS A 100 31.82 -6.10 28.19
N ALA A 101 30.68 -6.76 28.03
CA ALA A 101 29.66 -6.90 29.07
C ALA A 101 29.74 -8.24 29.85
N SER A 102 30.78 -9.04 29.60
CA SER A 102 31.10 -10.29 30.32
C SER A 102 32.42 -10.17 31.04
#